data_AF-A0AAD4TBD6-F1
#
_entry.id   AF-A0AAD4TBD6-F1
#
_cell.length_a   1.000
_cell.length_b   1.000
_cell.length_c   1.000
_cell.angle_alpha   90.00
_cell.angle_beta   90.00
_cell.angle_gamma   90.00
#
_symmetry.space_group_name_H-M   'P 1'
#
loop_
_entity.id
_entity.type
_entity.pdbx_description
1 polymer ?
#
loop_
_entity_poly.entity_id
_entity_poly.type
_entity_poly.pdbx_seq_one_letter_code
_entity_poly.pdbx_strand_id
1 'polypeptide(L)' 'MGRKAGGLYINPRKFGTLSKPCMKEMMALLNCLATSGNNDDKCVKHKDLLRTCTDTQAGANRKPWGSINYHLHRLSRAKK' A
#
# COMPACT_ATOMS: atom_id res chain seq x y z
N MET A 1 -16.78 27.68 1.00
CA MET A 1 -16.14 26.69 1.91
C MET A 1 -14.67 26.54 1.53
N GLY A 2 -13.86 27.57 1.83
CA GLY A 2 -12.46 27.67 1.40
C GLY A 2 -11.51 26.89 2.31
N ARG A 3 -10.43 26.34 1.73
CA ARG A 3 -9.34 25.67 2.46
C ARG A 3 -8.76 26.66 3.47
N LYS A 4 -9.01 26.46 4.77
CA LYS A 4 -8.40 27.27 5.84
C LYS A 4 -6.89 27.06 5.79
N ALA A 5 -6.17 28.08 5.31
CA ALA A 5 -4.71 28.13 5.40
C ALA A 5 -4.32 27.99 6.88
N GLY A 6 -3.53 26.97 7.22
CA GLY A 6 -3.02 26.73 8.58
C GLY A 6 -3.55 25.48 9.31
N GLY A 7 -4.45 24.70 8.73
CA GLY A 7 -4.91 23.44 9.34
C GLY A 7 -3.97 22.26 9.05
N LEU A 8 -3.55 21.53 10.10
CA LEU A 8 -2.92 20.22 9.96
C LEU A 8 -3.94 19.23 9.37
N TYR A 9 -3.68 18.74 8.16
CA TYR A 9 -4.56 17.80 7.45
C TYR A 9 -3.72 16.88 6.58
N ILE A 10 -4.02 15.59 6.60
CA ILE A 10 -3.34 14.61 5.74
C ILE A 10 -4.36 14.00 4.77
N ASN A 11 -3.99 13.93 3.49
CA ASN A 11 -4.84 13.34 2.46
C ASN A 11 -4.66 11.81 2.43
N PRO A 12 -5.64 11.02 2.93
CA PRO A 12 -5.53 9.55 2.97
C PRO A 12 -5.35 8.91 1.58
N ARG A 13 -5.84 9.56 0.52
CA ARG A 13 -5.71 9.04 -0.84
C ARG A 13 -4.27 9.06 -1.35
N LYS A 14 -3.42 9.97 -0.85
CA LYS A 14 -2.01 10.07 -1.26
C LYS A 14 -1.10 9.06 -0.57
N PHE A 15 -1.47 8.60 0.62
CA PHE A 15 -0.62 7.72 1.44
C PHE A 15 -1.13 6.28 1.50
N GLY A 16 -2.41 6.03 1.17
CA GLY A 16 -2.97 4.68 1.08
C GLY A 16 -2.47 3.84 -0.11
N THR A 17 -1.63 4.41 -0.98
CA THR A 17 -1.01 3.73 -2.13
C THR A 17 0.42 3.28 -1.86
N LEU A 18 0.99 3.60 -0.68
CA LEU A 18 2.43 3.53 -0.47
C LEU A 18 2.98 2.10 -0.34
N SER A 19 2.14 1.10 -0.11
CA SER A 19 2.57 -0.30 -0.18
C SER A 19 1.51 -1.12 -0.89
N LYS A 20 1.88 -1.68 -2.05
CA LYS A 20 1.15 -2.80 -2.64
C LYS A 20 1.75 -4.07 -2.02
N PRO A 21 1.02 -4.80 -1.16
CA PRO A 21 1.50 -6.01 -0.48
C PRO A 21 2.18 -7.02 -1.41
N CYS A 22 1.70 -7.17 -2.64
CA CYS A 22 2.25 -8.14 -3.58
C CYS A 22 3.43 -7.64 -4.43
N MET A 23 3.85 -6.38 -4.31
CA MET A 23 4.99 -5.89 -5.09
C MET A 23 6.28 -6.62 -4.76
N LYS A 24 6.46 -7.04 -3.49
CA LYS A 24 7.65 -7.77 -3.06
C LYS A 24 7.77 -9.13 -3.75
N GLU A 25 6.68 -9.91 -3.75
CA GLU A 25 6.65 -11.22 -4.40
C GLU A 25 6.73 -11.10 -5.93
N MET A 26 6.17 -10.03 -6.49
CA MET A 26 6.28 -9.75 -7.92
C MET A 26 7.74 -9.48 -8.35
N MET A 27 8.49 -8.71 -7.56
CA MET A 27 9.93 -8.49 -7.82
C MET A 27 10.75 -9.77 -7.64
N ALA A 28 10.39 -10.62 -6.67
CA ALA A 28 11.06 -11.91 -6.47
C ALA A 28 10.85 -12.86 -7.67
N LEU A 29 9.65 -12.90 -8.24
CA LEU A 29 9.37 -13.66 -9.46
C LEU A 29 10.18 -13.14 -10.65
N LEU A 30 10.21 -11.82 -10.85
CA LEU A 30 10.98 -11.20 -11.94
C LEU A 30 12.48 -11.46 -11.82
N ASN A 31 13.03 -11.39 -10.61
CA ASN A 31 14.43 -11.75 -10.37
C ASN A 31 14.70 -13.22 -10.67
N CYS A 32 13.79 -14.12 -10.27
CA CYS A 32 13.92 -15.53 -10.59
C CYS A 32 13.92 -15.76 -12.11
N LEU A 33 12.98 -15.17 -12.85
CA LEU A 33 12.89 -15.28 -14.32
C LEU A 33 14.14 -14.72 -15.02
N ALA A 34 14.66 -13.59 -14.54
CA ALA A 34 15.88 -12.99 -15.06
C ALA A 34 17.11 -13.91 -14.90
N THR A 35 17.18 -14.66 -13.80
CA THR A 35 18.29 -15.59 -13.53
C THR A 35 18.11 -16.98 -14.16
N SER A 36 16.86 -17.42 -14.38
CA SER A 36 16.54 -18.76 -14.87
C SER A 36 16.41 -18.86 -16.40
N GLY A 37 16.57 -17.73 -17.10
CA GLY A 37 16.38 -17.65 -18.55
C GLY A 37 14.92 -17.81 -18.96
N ASN A 38 13.99 -17.21 -18.21
CA ASN A 38 12.53 -17.36 -18.38
C ASN A 38 12.00 -18.80 -18.22
N ASN A 39 12.70 -19.64 -17.44
CA ASN A 39 12.15 -20.95 -17.05
C ASN A 39 11.17 -20.79 -15.89
N ASP A 40 9.88 -20.85 -16.21
CA ASP A 40 8.77 -20.80 -15.25
C ASP A 40 8.85 -21.92 -14.21
N ASP A 41 9.28 -23.12 -14.61
CA ASP A 41 9.34 -24.31 -13.73
C ASP A 41 10.30 -24.12 -12.55
N LYS A 42 11.35 -23.32 -12.73
CA LYS A 42 12.31 -23.00 -11.66
C LYS A 42 11.77 -21.94 -10.69
N CYS A 43 10.74 -21.20 -11.10
CA CYS A 43 10.18 -20.06 -10.37
C CYS A 43 8.77 -20.33 -9.81
N VAL A 44 8.29 -21.59 -9.85
CA VAL A 44 6.96 -22.00 -9.37
C VAL A 44 6.68 -21.52 -7.95
N LYS A 45 7.66 -21.63 -7.05
CA LYS A 45 7.54 -21.16 -5.65
C LYS A 45 7.19 -19.66 -5.57
N HIS A 46 7.84 -18.82 -6.37
CA HIS A 46 7.56 -17.37 -6.39
C HIS A 46 6.23 -17.06 -7.06
N LYS A 47 5.82 -17.88 -8.05
CA LYS A 47 4.52 -17.79 -8.71
C LYS A 47 3.37 -18.10 -7.75
N ASP A 48 3.50 -19.14 -6.94
CA ASP A 48 2.52 -19.51 -5.92
C ASP A 48 2.42 -18.47 -4.79
N LEU A 49 3.55 -17.92 -4.34
CA LEU A 49 3.57 -16.82 -3.37
C LEU A 49 2.89 -15.56 -3.93
N LEU A 50 3.14 -15.23 -5.19
CA LEU A 50 2.46 -14.10 -5.84
C LEU A 50 0.95 -14.33 -5.94
N ARG A 51 0.53 -15.56 -6.30
CA ARG A 51 -0.88 -15.92 -6.44
C ARG A 51 -1.64 -15.87 -5.11
N THR A 52 -1.06 -16.45 -4.07
CA THR A 52 -1.63 -16.38 -2.71
C THR A 52 -1.69 -14.94 -2.20
N CYS A 53 -0.70 -14.12 -2.51
CA CYS A 53 -0.74 -12.70 -2.18
C CYS A 53 -1.88 -11.96 -2.91
N THR A 54 -2.06 -12.20 -4.22
CA THR A 54 -3.12 -11.51 -4.97
C THR A 54 -4.50 -11.92 -4.51
N ASP A 55 -4.70 -13.20 -4.18
CA ASP A 55 -5.99 -13.73 -3.72
C ASP A 55 -6.35 -13.18 -2.33
N THR A 56 -5.38 -13.09 -1.42
CA THR A 56 -5.57 -12.49 -0.09
C THR A 56 -5.81 -10.97 -0.17
N GLN A 57 -5.16 -10.27 -1.11
CA GLN A 57 -5.39 -8.85 -1.32
C GLN A 57 -6.72 -8.50 -1.98
N ALA A 58 -7.24 -9.36 -2.87
CA ALA A 58 -8.50 -9.11 -3.57
C ALA A 58 -9.69 -8.99 -2.59
N GLY A 59 -9.64 -9.67 -1.45
CA GLY A 59 -10.65 -9.59 -0.39
C GLY A 59 -10.40 -8.52 0.67
N ALA A 60 -9.21 -7.89 0.70
CA ALA A 60 -8.85 -6.94 1.74
C ALA A 60 -9.34 -5.52 1.37
N ASN A 61 -10.51 -5.14 1.87
CA ASN A 61 -10.94 -3.74 1.84
C ASN A 61 -9.90 -2.87 2.57
N ARG A 62 -9.39 -1.84 1.88
CA ARG A 62 -8.40 -0.91 2.46
C ARG A 62 -9.00 -0.32 3.72
N LYS A 63 -8.38 -0.57 4.88
CA LYS A 63 -8.82 0.04 6.13
C LYS A 63 -8.84 1.56 5.94
N PRO A 64 -9.97 2.23 6.22
CA PRO A 64 -10.00 3.68 6.19
C PRO A 64 -8.96 4.21 7.18
N TRP A 65 -8.35 5.35 6.89
CA TRP A 65 -7.25 5.93 7.67
C TRP A 65 -7.68 6.46 9.05
N GLY A 66 -8.81 5.96 9.56
CA GLY A 66 -9.40 6.29 10.84
C GLY A 66 -9.74 7.77 10.97
N SER A 67 -9.80 8.22 12.22
CA SER A 67 -10.10 9.59 12.63
C SER A 67 -8.87 10.51 12.66
N ILE A 68 -7.77 10.20 11.94
CA ILE A 68 -6.51 10.96 12.07
C ILE A 68 -6.69 12.47 11.81
N ASN A 69 -7.48 12.84 10.80
CA ASN A 69 -7.77 14.24 10.48
C ASN A 69 -8.61 14.93 11.55
N TYR A 70 -9.42 14.19 12.32
CA TYR A 70 -10.16 14.73 13.46
C TYR A 70 -9.18 15.13 14.58
N HIS A 71 -8.19 14.30 14.89
CA HIS A 71 -7.19 14.60 15.91
C HIS A 71 -6.28 15.76 15.49
N LEU A 72 -5.83 15.80 14.23
CA LEU A 72 -5.00 16.88 13.70
C LEU A 72 -5.71 18.25 13.74
N HIS A 73 -7.02 18.25 13.47
CA HIS A 73 -7.83 19.45 13.56
C HIS A 73 -8.02 19.96 15.00
N ARG A 74 -7.96 19.09 16.02
CA ARG A 74 -7.96 19.53 17.43
C ARG A 74 -6.61 20.10 17.85
N LEU A 75 -5.51 19.47 17.45
CA LEU A 75 -4.15 19.94 17.75
C LEU A 75 -3.87 21.31 17.14
N SER A 76 -4.34 21.56 15.92
CA SER A 76 -4.16 22.87 15.27
C SER A 76 -4.90 24.02 15.97
N ARG A 77 -5.96 23.71 16.73
CA ARG A 77 -6.68 24.70 17.56
C ARG A 77 -6.03 24.92 18.93
N ALA A 78 -5.43 23.88 19.51
CA ALA A 78 -4.79 23.95 20.82
C ALA A 78 -3.43 24.66 20.81
N LYS A 79 -2.81 24.80 19.64
CA LYS A 79 -1.52 25.50 19.45
C LYS A 79 -1.63 27.02 19.19
N LYS A 80 -2.83 27.59 19.34
CA LYS A 80 -3.08 29.03 19.13
C LYS A 80 -3.05 29.78 20.45
#